data_AF-Q255L1-F1
#
_entry.id   AF-Q255L1-F1
#
_cell.length_a   1.000
_cell.length_b   1.000
_cell.length_c   1.000
_cell.angle_alpha   90.00
_cell.angle_beta   90.00
_cell.angle_gamma   90.00
#
_symmetry.space_group_name_H-M   'P 1'
#
loop_
_entity.id
_entity.type
_entity.pdbx_description
1 polymer ?
#
loop_
_entity_poly.entity_id
_entity_poly.type
_entity_poly.pdbx_seq_one_letter_code
_entity_poly.pdbx_strand_id
1 'polypeptide(L)' 'MKNKIHELLNQLYENQKSRLQAVGEQIVPNLTSDDVLQPMDFSILEENPCFRFEEGVLSGLGEARAAILALFSDEG' A
#
# COMPACT_ATOMS: atom_id res chain seq x y z
N MET A 1 11.93 13.76 16.68
CA MET A 1 12.01 12.32 16.34
C MET A 1 10.69 11.82 15.74
N LYS A 2 9.54 12.06 16.41
CA LYS A 2 8.18 11.73 15.92
C LYS A 2 7.93 12.14 14.45
N ASN A 3 8.20 13.40 14.09
CA ASN A 3 8.00 13.91 12.72
C ASN A 3 8.80 13.12 11.67
N LYS A 4 10.06 12.78 11.98
CA LYS A 4 10.92 12.01 11.07
C LYS A 4 10.42 10.57 10.89
N ILE A 5 9.90 9.94 11.95
CA ILE A 5 9.26 8.62 11.86
C ILE A 5 8.01 8.70 10.98
N HIS A 6 7.17 9.71 11.19
CA HIS A 6 5.98 9.93 10.37
C HIS A 6 6.31 10.13 8.89
N GLU A 7 7.31 10.96 8.56
CA GLU A 7 7.80 11.16 7.20
C GLU A 7 8.29 9.87 6.56
N LEU A 8 9.12 9.10 7.28
CA LEU A 8 9.65 7.82 6.77
C LEU A 8 8.54 6.78 6.55
N LEU A 9 7.54 6.71 7.44
CA LEU A 9 6.40 5.81 7.29
C LEU A 9 5.54 6.18 6.07
N ASN A 10 5.30 7.49 5.85
CA ASN A 10 4.58 7.95 4.67
C ASN A 10 5.37 7.62 3.39
N GLN A 11 6.68 7.87 3.38
CA GLN A 11 7.54 7.51 2.24
C GLN A 11 7.53 6.00 1.96
N LEU A 12 7.61 5.17 3.01
CA LEU A 12 7.57 3.72 2.87
C LEU A 12 6.24 3.25 2.26
N TYR A 13 5.13 3.83 2.71
CA TYR A 13 3.80 3.53 2.19
C TYR A 13 3.65 3.94 0.71
N GLU A 14 4.05 5.15 0.34
CA GLU A 14 3.95 5.63 -1.06
C GLU A 14 4.87 4.86 -2.01
N ASN A 15 6.06 4.46 -1.55
CA ASN A 15 6.96 3.60 -2.33
C ASN A 15 6.33 2.23 -2.58
N GLN A 16 5.72 1.63 -1.56
CA GLN A 16 5.04 0.35 -1.71
C GLN A 16 3.80 0.46 -2.61
N LYS A 17 3.03 1.55 -2.49
CA LYS A 17 1.88 1.84 -3.37
C LYS A 17 2.32 1.94 -4.83
N SER A 18 3.41 2.66 -5.10
CA SER A 18 3.99 2.78 -6.44
C SER A 18 4.47 1.43 -6.98
N ARG A 19 5.03 0.57 -6.13
CA ARG A 19 5.42 -0.80 -6.50
C ARG A 19 4.22 -1.65 -6.85
N LEU A 20 3.16 -1.61 -6.04
CA LEU A 20 1.92 -2.34 -6.30
C LEU A 20 1.30 -1.90 -7.64
N GLN A 21 1.26 -0.59 -7.91
CA GLN A 21 0.83 -0.02 -9.20
C GLN A 21 1.65 -0.60 -10.36
N ALA A 22 2.97 -0.59 -10.26
CA ALA A 22 3.85 -1.10 -11.31
C ALA A 22 3.64 -2.60 -11.57
N VAL A 23 3.39 -3.41 -10.53
CA VAL A 23 3.06 -4.83 -10.68
C VAL A 23 1.67 -5.00 -11.31
N GLY A 24 0.69 -4.20 -10.88
CA GLY A 24 -0.66 -4.19 -11.45
C GLY A 24 -0.65 -3.86 -12.96
N GLU A 25 0.07 -2.82 -13.36
CA GLU A 25 0.20 -2.40 -14.76
C GLU A 25 0.90 -3.44 -15.65
N GLN A 26 1.79 -4.27 -15.09
CA GLN A 26 2.41 -5.39 -15.81
C GLN A 26 1.41 -6.51 -16.11
N ILE A 27 0.34 -6.63 -15.32
CA ILE A 27 -0.68 -7.67 -15.47
C ILE A 27 -1.86 -7.14 -16.29
N VAL A 28 -2.33 -5.93 -15.97
CA VAL A 28 -3.43 -5.24 -16.65
C VAL A 28 -2.90 -3.90 -17.20
N PRO A 29 -2.72 -3.78 -18.52
CA PRO A 29 -2.27 -2.53 -19.12
C PRO A 29 -3.23 -1.36 -18.84
N ASN A 30 -2.67 -0.18 -18.53
CA ASN A 30 -3.42 1.04 -18.20
C ASN A 30 -4.29 0.92 -16.93
N LEU A 31 -3.96 0.02 -16.01
CA LEU A 31 -4.59 -0.07 -14.70
C LEU A 31 -4.47 1.26 -13.97
N THR A 32 -5.57 1.80 -13.44
CA THR A 32 -5.53 3.07 -12.70
C THR A 32 -5.19 2.84 -11.23
N SER A 33 -4.79 3.91 -10.54
CA SER A 33 -4.56 3.87 -9.08
C SER A 33 -5.80 3.46 -8.28
N ASP A 34 -7.00 3.76 -8.80
CA ASP A 34 -8.25 3.40 -8.15
C ASP A 34 -8.53 1.90 -8.35
N ASP A 35 -8.28 1.37 -9.56
CA ASP A 35 -8.41 -0.06 -9.85
C ASP A 35 -7.49 -0.92 -8.98
N VAL A 36 -6.27 -0.44 -8.69
CA VAL A 36 -5.34 -1.13 -7.78
C VAL A 36 -5.89 -1.26 -6.36
N LEU A 37 -6.74 -0.34 -5.92
CA LEU A 37 -7.42 -0.39 -4.63
C LEU A 37 -8.70 -1.25 -4.67
N GLN A 38 -9.11 -1.69 -5.85
CA GLN A 38 -10.29 -2.52 -6.09
C GLN A 38 -9.94 -3.78 -6.91
N PRO A 39 -8.94 -4.57 -6.52
CA PRO A 39 -8.45 -5.67 -7.36
C PRO A 39 -9.46 -6.81 -7.54
N MET A 40 -10.51 -6.85 -6.71
CA MET A 40 -11.63 -7.79 -6.84
C MET A 40 -12.43 -7.59 -8.13
N ASP A 41 -12.37 -6.41 -8.74
CA ASP A 41 -13.02 -6.14 -10.03
C ASP A 41 -12.25 -6.76 -11.21
N PHE A 42 -11.03 -7.26 -10.96
CA PHE A 42 -10.14 -7.88 -11.94
C PHE A 42 -9.70 -9.25 -11.44
N SER A 43 -10.40 -10.32 -11.85
CA SER A 43 -10.07 -11.70 -11.45
C SER A 43 -8.60 -12.06 -11.71
N ILE A 44 -7.99 -11.50 -12.76
CA ILE A 44 -6.57 -11.70 -13.08
C ILE A 44 -5.61 -11.10 -12.05
N LEU A 45 -5.99 -10.02 -11.37
CA LEU A 45 -5.20 -9.42 -10.28
C LEU A 45 -5.44 -10.20 -8.98
N GLU A 46 -6.69 -10.60 -8.72
CA GLU A 46 -7.06 -11.40 -7.56
C GLU A 46 -6.31 -12.75 -7.52
N GLU A 47 -6.20 -13.41 -8.67
CA GLU A 47 -5.54 -14.71 -8.80
C GLU A 47 -4.01 -14.61 -8.96
N ASN A 48 -3.45 -13.40 -9.12
CA ASN A 48 -2.02 -13.23 -9.32
C ASN A 48 -1.25 -13.18 -7.99
N PRO A 49 -0.43 -14.19 -7.66
CA PRO A 49 0.23 -14.27 -6.37
C PRO A 49 1.24 -13.13 -6.13
N CYS A 50 1.87 -12.60 -7.19
CA CYS A 50 2.80 -11.48 -7.07
C CYS A 50 2.06 -10.20 -6.69
N PHE A 51 0.94 -9.92 -7.37
CA PHE A 51 0.10 -8.77 -7.04
C PHE A 51 -0.46 -8.87 -5.62
N ARG A 52 -1.05 -10.02 -5.25
CA ARG A 52 -1.60 -10.25 -3.91
C ARG A 52 -0.55 -10.13 -2.80
N PHE A 53 0.69 -10.56 -3.06
CA PHE A 53 1.78 -10.38 -2.11
C PHE A 53 2.07 -8.90 -1.86
N GLU A 54 2.25 -8.11 -2.92
CA GLU A 54 2.54 -6.68 -2.80
C GLU A 54 1.38 -5.89 -2.18
N GLU A 55 0.13 -6.31 -2.44
CA GLU A 55 -1.07 -5.75 -1.81
C GLU A 55 -1.08 -6.04 -0.30
N GLY A 56 -0.76 -7.27 0.10
CA GLY A 56 -0.63 -7.63 1.51
C GLY A 56 0.46 -6.82 2.24
N VAL A 57 1.59 -6.57 1.58
CA VAL A 57 2.65 -5.70 2.13
C VAL A 57 2.14 -4.26 2.31
N LEU A 58 1.42 -3.72 1.31
CA LEU A 58 0.83 -2.38 1.41
C LEU A 58 -0.17 -2.28 2.57
N SER A 59 -1.02 -3.29 2.74
CA SER A 59 -1.98 -3.38 3.85
C SER A 59 -1.26 -3.36 5.20
N GLY A 60 -0.24 -4.22 5.38
CA GLY A 60 0.53 -4.28 6.62
C GLY A 60 1.26 -2.96 6.93
N LEU A 61 1.78 -2.25 5.92
CA LEU A 61 2.34 -0.91 6.10
C LEU A 61 1.28 0.11 6.50
N GLY A 62 0.08 0.02 5.94
CA GLY A 62 -1.07 0.84 6.33
C GLY A 62 -1.45 0.66 7.79
N GLU A 63 -1.53 -0.58 8.25
CA GLU A 63 -1.81 -0.92 9.66
C GLU A 63 -0.73 -0.40 10.60
N ALA A 64 0.55 -0.63 10.29
CA ALA A 64 1.66 -0.13 11.09
C ALA A 64 1.66 1.40 11.19
N ARG A 65 1.37 2.08 10.08
CA ARG A 65 1.27 3.54 10.02
C ARG A 65 0.12 4.06 10.86
N ALA A 66 -1.05 3.41 10.81
CA ALA A 66 -2.19 3.76 11.64
C ALA A 66 -1.90 3.57 13.15
N ALA A 67 -1.27 2.45 13.53
CA ALA A 67 -0.91 2.17 14.92
C ALA A 67 0.08 3.21 15.49
N ILE A 68 1.11 3.57 14.72
CA ILE A 68 2.10 4.56 15.16
C ILE A 68 1.50 5.97 15.24
N LEU A 69 0.60 6.33 14.31
CA LEU A 69 -0.13 7.60 14.36
C LEU A 69 -1.02 7.69 15.61
N ALA A 70 -1.73 6.62 15.96
CA ALA A 70 -2.52 6.55 17.17
C ALA A 70 -1.64 6.73 18.42
N LEU A 71 -0.52 5.98 18.50
CA LEU A 71 0.45 6.10 19.59
C LEU A 71 0.94 7.55 19.78
N PHE A 72 1.24 8.27 18.70
CA PHE A 72 1.70 9.65 18.80
C PHE A 72 0.59 10.65 19.13
N SER A 73 -0.68 10.31 18.86
CA SER A 73 -1.84 11.14 19.17
C SER A 73 -2.23 11.06 20.66
N ASP A 74 -2.04 9.90 21.29
CA ASP A 74 -2.31 9.68 22.72
C ASP A 74 -1.22 10.28 23.64
N GLU A 75 -0.04 10.60 23.11
CA GLU A 75 1.04 11.27 23.83
C GLU A 75 0.93 12.82 23.79
N GLY A 76 -0.27 13.35 23.56
CA GLY A 76 -0.62 14.77 23.55
C GLY A 76 -0.93 15.35 24.92
#